data_AF-A0A2V8YTC7-F1
#
_entry.id   AF-A0A2V8YTC7-F1
#
_cell.length_a   1.000
_cell.length_b   1.000
_cell.length_c   1.000
_cell.angle_alpha   90.00
_cell.angle_beta   90.00
_cell.angle_gamma   90.00
#
_symmetry.space_group_name_H-M   'P 1'
#
loop_
_entity.id
_entity.type
_entity.pdbx_description
1 polymer ?
#
loop_
_entity_poly.entity_id
_entity_poly.type
_entity_poly.pdbx_seq_one_letter_code
_entity_poly.pdbx_strand_id
1 'polypeptide(L)'
;MEDLRHGRATRERKFAVCTGGAHLQPADRAELLAVLAGDTDEMIATRAGEAILSAPLESFVEAIKRENALPALFAYASRHLADKPGISDALVENKNCPAELLVHVLRHLSDVATQTLVEDLDRVSASPALAAALEHSPSLTPEQKNQLRELHGPAHPIDEAALADAAAAAEPDAERRQTLIQRIAKMTVAQRVQYAIKGGSDARRTLIRDANKVVQRAVLQSPRLTDQEVEAFAAMSSLTDEVLRLIAGNRAFRKNYVVVRHLINNPKTPLDVTLHMLPMLNPQDLKRLTTNKNVPETLRTTAAKLQRTRAEQKK
;
A
#
# COMPACT_ATOMS: atom_id res chain seq x y z
N MET A 1 -21.82 -11.79 -13.07
CA MET A 1 -20.65 -10.94 -13.37
C MET A 1 -19.45 -11.36 -12.54
N GLU A 2 -19.61 -11.57 -11.23
CA GLU A 2 -18.51 -12.02 -10.36
C GLU A 2 -17.83 -13.31 -10.83
N ASP A 3 -18.56 -14.31 -11.31
CA ASP A 3 -17.94 -15.54 -11.84
C ASP A 3 -17.03 -15.29 -13.06
N LEU A 4 -17.39 -14.32 -13.92
CA LEU A 4 -16.56 -13.93 -15.05
C LEU A 4 -15.31 -13.19 -14.59
N ARG A 5 -15.44 -12.31 -13.58
CA ARG A 5 -14.31 -11.59 -12.97
C ARG A 5 -13.29 -12.50 -12.31
N HIS A 6 -13.73 -13.66 -11.81
CA HIS A 6 -12.86 -14.67 -11.19
C HIS A 6 -12.49 -15.81 -12.15
N GLY A 7 -12.86 -15.74 -13.43
CA GLY A 7 -12.56 -16.79 -14.42
C GLY A 7 -13.33 -18.11 -14.25
N ARG A 8 -14.33 -18.16 -13.37
CA ARG A 8 -15.12 -19.36 -13.01
C ARG A 8 -16.38 -19.54 -13.85
N ALA A 9 -16.66 -18.62 -14.77
CA ALA A 9 -17.84 -18.70 -15.63
C ALA A 9 -17.80 -19.89 -16.58
N THR A 10 -18.98 -20.34 -17.03
CA THR A 10 -19.09 -21.39 -18.05
C THR A 10 -18.46 -20.96 -19.37
N ARG A 11 -17.98 -21.95 -20.13
CA ARG A 11 -17.35 -21.74 -21.44
C ARG A 11 -18.22 -20.94 -22.41
N GLU A 12 -19.51 -21.26 -22.48
CA GLU A 12 -20.51 -20.54 -23.29
C GLU A 12 -20.59 -19.05 -22.92
N ARG A 13 -20.61 -18.75 -21.61
CA ARG A 13 -20.69 -17.37 -21.12
C ARG A 13 -19.42 -16.59 -21.42
N LYS A 14 -18.24 -17.22 -21.34
CA LYS A 14 -16.96 -16.62 -21.74
C LYS A 14 -16.94 -16.30 -23.24
N PHE A 15 -17.42 -17.21 -24.08
CA PHE A 15 -17.57 -16.97 -25.52
C PHE A 15 -18.53 -15.82 -25.83
N ALA A 16 -19.65 -15.71 -25.11
CA ALA A 16 -20.61 -14.61 -25.28
C ALA A 16 -19.97 -13.23 -24.99
N VAL A 17 -19.02 -13.14 -24.05
CA VAL A 17 -18.25 -11.90 -23.82
C VAL A 17 -17.36 -11.59 -25.01
N CYS A 18 -16.66 -12.59 -25.54
CA CYS A 18 -15.76 -12.44 -26.69
C CYS A 18 -16.52 -11.96 -27.94
N THR A 19 -17.69 -12.53 -28.22
CA THR A 19 -18.50 -12.18 -29.40
C THR A 19 -19.37 -10.93 -29.23
N GLY A 20 -19.44 -10.35 -28.03
CA GLY A 20 -20.30 -9.21 -27.73
C GLY A 20 -21.76 -9.59 -27.42
N GLY A 21 -22.11 -10.87 -27.47
CA GLY A 21 -23.46 -11.37 -27.15
C GLY A 21 -23.84 -11.31 -25.66
N ALA A 22 -22.93 -10.89 -24.78
CA ALA A 22 -23.19 -10.76 -23.35
C ALA A 22 -23.95 -9.48 -22.94
N HIS A 23 -24.25 -8.57 -23.88
CA HIS A 23 -24.97 -7.29 -23.63
C HIS A 23 -24.39 -6.49 -22.45
N LEU A 24 -23.06 -6.39 -22.39
CA LEU A 24 -22.34 -5.67 -21.34
C LEU A 24 -22.08 -4.22 -21.75
N GLN A 25 -21.92 -3.35 -20.76
CA GLN A 25 -21.38 -2.02 -21.02
C GLN A 25 -19.97 -2.12 -21.62
N PRO A 26 -19.56 -1.20 -22.52
CA PRO A 26 -18.28 -1.31 -23.22
C PRO A 26 -17.07 -1.46 -22.29
N ALA A 27 -17.00 -0.68 -21.21
CA ALA A 27 -15.93 -0.76 -20.22
C ALA A 27 -15.98 -2.03 -19.35
N ASP A 28 -17.18 -2.56 -19.02
CA ASP A 28 -17.30 -3.86 -18.34
C ASP A 28 -16.81 -5.00 -19.24
N ARG A 29 -17.13 -4.92 -20.55
CA ARG A 29 -16.65 -5.89 -21.53
C ARG A 29 -15.14 -5.81 -21.70
N ALA A 30 -14.56 -4.62 -21.79
CA ALA A 30 -13.11 -4.41 -21.89
C ALA A 30 -12.36 -5.03 -20.71
N GLU A 31 -12.86 -4.80 -19.48
CA GLU A 31 -12.31 -5.40 -18.26
C GLU A 31 -12.35 -6.94 -18.29
N LEU A 32 -13.49 -7.52 -18.69
CA LEU A 32 -13.62 -8.98 -18.76
C LEU A 32 -12.80 -9.59 -19.91
N LEU A 33 -12.67 -8.92 -21.04
CA LEU A 33 -11.80 -9.38 -22.13
C LEU A 33 -10.35 -9.47 -21.68
N ALA A 34 -9.86 -8.53 -20.88
CA ALA A 34 -8.51 -8.59 -20.32
C ALA A 34 -8.30 -9.78 -19.37
N VAL A 35 -9.34 -10.15 -18.60
CA VAL A 35 -9.32 -11.38 -17.78
C VAL A 35 -9.28 -12.63 -18.68
N LEU A 36 -10.16 -12.68 -19.69
CA LEU A 36 -10.27 -13.84 -20.59
C LEU A 36 -9.05 -14.02 -21.50
N ALA A 37 -8.31 -12.97 -21.80
CA ALA A 37 -7.05 -13.08 -22.55
C ALA A 37 -5.96 -13.89 -21.81
N GLY A 38 -6.11 -14.05 -20.49
CA GLY A 38 -5.27 -14.93 -19.66
C GLY A 38 -5.95 -16.23 -19.23
N ASP A 39 -7.03 -16.65 -19.90
CA ASP A 39 -7.76 -17.86 -19.55
C ASP A 39 -6.95 -19.13 -19.80
N THR A 40 -7.22 -20.19 -19.04
CA THR A 40 -6.60 -21.51 -19.22
C THR A 40 -7.07 -22.22 -20.49
N ASP A 41 -8.26 -21.89 -21.00
CA ASP A 41 -8.73 -22.39 -22.30
C ASP A 41 -8.14 -21.50 -23.41
N GLU A 42 -7.17 -22.04 -24.15
CA GLU A 42 -6.47 -21.33 -25.22
C GLU A 42 -7.42 -20.75 -26.27
N MET A 43 -8.52 -21.44 -26.61
CA MET A 43 -9.49 -20.91 -27.59
C MET A 43 -10.19 -19.66 -27.07
N ILE A 44 -10.48 -19.60 -25.77
CA ILE A 44 -11.08 -18.42 -25.15
C ILE A 44 -10.06 -17.29 -25.11
N ALA A 45 -8.82 -17.58 -24.70
CA ALA A 45 -7.75 -16.59 -24.65
C ALA A 45 -7.47 -15.95 -26.01
N THR A 46 -7.33 -16.77 -27.06
CA THR A 46 -7.15 -16.29 -28.44
C THR A 46 -8.32 -15.41 -28.88
N ARG A 47 -9.55 -15.87 -28.67
CA ARG A 47 -10.73 -15.12 -29.12
C ARG A 47 -10.96 -13.84 -28.33
N ALA A 48 -10.60 -13.82 -27.05
CA ALA A 48 -10.58 -12.60 -26.25
C ALA A 48 -9.54 -11.61 -26.79
N GLY A 49 -8.34 -12.09 -27.14
CA GLY A 49 -7.30 -11.28 -27.78
C GLY A 49 -7.77 -10.65 -29.10
N GLU A 50 -8.39 -11.44 -29.98
CA GLU A 50 -8.98 -10.93 -31.22
C GLU A 50 -10.07 -9.88 -30.95
N ALA A 51 -10.96 -10.15 -29.99
CA ALA A 51 -12.03 -9.24 -29.63
C ALA A 51 -11.50 -7.90 -29.09
N ILE A 52 -10.37 -7.91 -28.36
CA ILE A 52 -9.70 -6.71 -27.85
C ILE A 52 -9.22 -5.82 -28.99
N LEU A 53 -8.68 -6.39 -30.08
CA LEU A 53 -8.21 -5.61 -31.23
C LEU A 53 -9.33 -4.78 -31.89
N SER A 54 -10.57 -5.28 -31.84
CA SER A 54 -11.75 -4.62 -32.39
C SER A 54 -12.49 -3.73 -31.38
N ALA A 55 -12.11 -3.76 -30.10
CA ALA A 55 -12.80 -3.03 -29.05
C ALA A 55 -12.35 -1.56 -29.00
N PRO A 56 -13.27 -0.61 -28.73
CA PRO A 56 -12.92 0.81 -28.62
C PRO A 56 -11.97 1.06 -27.45
N LEU A 57 -10.92 1.84 -27.72
CA LEU A 57 -9.85 2.10 -26.76
C LEU A 57 -10.35 2.86 -25.53
N GLU A 58 -11.32 3.75 -25.72
CA GLU A 58 -11.93 4.57 -24.68
C GLU A 58 -12.56 3.70 -23.59
N SER A 59 -13.06 2.51 -23.95
CA SER A 59 -13.61 1.55 -22.98
C SER A 59 -12.56 0.98 -22.04
N PHE A 60 -11.32 0.79 -22.53
CA PHE A 60 -10.21 0.37 -21.68
C PHE A 60 -9.74 1.49 -20.78
N VAL A 61 -9.63 2.72 -21.30
CA VAL A 61 -9.29 3.91 -20.50
C VAL A 61 -10.32 4.13 -19.39
N GLU A 62 -11.61 4.09 -19.72
CA GLU A 62 -12.69 4.22 -18.73
C GLU A 62 -12.62 3.09 -17.68
N ALA A 63 -12.42 1.84 -18.11
CA ALA A 63 -12.31 0.71 -17.19
C ALA A 63 -11.12 0.83 -16.25
N ILE A 64 -9.95 1.26 -16.75
CA ILE A 64 -8.73 1.46 -15.95
C ILE A 64 -8.94 2.55 -14.89
N LYS A 65 -9.73 3.60 -15.16
CA LYS A 65 -9.94 4.70 -14.20
C LYS A 65 -10.88 4.35 -13.05
N ARG A 66 -11.55 3.19 -13.08
CA ARG A 66 -12.50 2.78 -12.03
C ARG A 66 -11.77 2.39 -10.74
N GLU A 67 -12.37 2.74 -9.60
CA GLU A 67 -11.84 2.37 -8.28
C GLU A 67 -11.75 0.84 -8.10
N ASN A 68 -12.69 0.09 -8.69
CA ASN A 68 -12.78 -1.36 -8.58
C ASN A 68 -12.23 -2.10 -9.81
N ALA A 69 -11.35 -1.48 -10.58
CA ALA A 69 -10.71 -2.09 -11.74
C ALA A 69 -9.93 -3.36 -11.36
N LEU A 70 -10.08 -4.41 -12.15
CA LEU A 70 -9.45 -5.70 -11.87
C LEU A 70 -7.92 -5.67 -12.08
N PRO A 71 -7.12 -6.36 -11.23
CA PRO A 71 -5.67 -6.46 -11.41
C PRO A 71 -5.24 -7.03 -12.76
N ALA A 72 -6.03 -7.95 -13.33
CA ALA A 72 -5.78 -8.52 -14.66
C ALA A 72 -5.85 -7.47 -15.77
N LEU A 73 -6.73 -6.47 -15.65
CA LEU A 73 -6.83 -5.36 -16.61
C LEU A 73 -5.55 -4.53 -16.59
N PHE A 74 -5.03 -4.18 -15.41
CA PHE A 74 -3.76 -3.45 -15.29
C PHE A 74 -2.59 -4.25 -15.90
N ALA A 75 -2.51 -5.54 -15.61
CA ALA A 75 -1.46 -6.41 -16.13
C ALA A 75 -1.52 -6.54 -17.66
N TYR A 76 -2.73 -6.71 -18.22
CA TYR A 76 -2.90 -6.78 -19.66
C TYR A 76 -2.58 -5.44 -20.34
N ALA A 77 -3.14 -4.35 -19.82
CA ALA A 77 -2.95 -3.02 -20.40
C ALA A 77 -1.48 -2.58 -20.40
N SER A 78 -0.78 -2.77 -19.28
CA SER A 78 0.65 -2.43 -19.17
C SER A 78 1.56 -3.23 -20.12
N ARG A 79 1.18 -4.45 -20.52
CA ARG A 79 1.98 -5.31 -21.40
C ARG A 79 1.62 -5.17 -22.87
N HIS A 80 0.34 -5.03 -23.18
CA HIS A 80 -0.18 -5.16 -24.55
C HIS A 80 -0.78 -3.87 -25.12
N LEU A 81 -1.12 -2.90 -24.27
CA LEU A 81 -1.80 -1.66 -24.69
C LEU A 81 -1.06 -0.39 -24.27
N ALA A 82 0.16 -0.51 -23.73
CA ALA A 82 0.90 0.63 -23.17
C ALA A 82 1.25 1.70 -24.22
N ASP A 83 1.39 1.31 -25.49
CA ASP A 83 1.63 2.20 -26.63
C ASP A 83 0.37 2.97 -27.07
N LYS A 84 -0.81 2.56 -26.61
CA LYS A 84 -2.09 3.14 -27.03
C LYS A 84 -2.36 4.45 -26.26
N PRO A 85 -2.92 5.47 -26.94
CA PRO A 85 -3.11 6.78 -26.33
C PRO A 85 -4.02 6.72 -25.10
N GLY A 86 -3.61 7.39 -24.02
CA GLY A 86 -4.37 7.50 -22.77
C GLY A 86 -4.30 6.29 -21.84
N ILE A 87 -3.77 5.13 -22.27
CA ILE A 87 -3.69 3.93 -21.42
C ILE A 87 -2.64 4.10 -20.32
N SER A 88 -1.42 4.49 -20.69
CA SER A 88 -0.31 4.63 -19.74
C SER A 88 -0.58 5.68 -18.68
N ASP A 89 -1.15 6.83 -19.08
CA ASP A 89 -1.54 7.90 -18.16
C ASP A 89 -2.68 7.45 -17.23
N ALA A 90 -3.69 6.72 -17.73
CA ALA A 90 -4.76 6.18 -16.90
C ALA A 90 -4.26 5.17 -15.85
N LEU A 91 -3.23 4.37 -16.18
CA LEU A 91 -2.60 3.45 -15.23
C LEU A 91 -1.87 4.19 -14.10
N VAL A 92 -1.25 5.33 -14.42
CA VAL A 92 -0.61 6.18 -13.41
C VAL A 92 -1.64 6.87 -12.54
N GLU A 93 -2.72 7.42 -13.10
CA GLU A 93 -3.79 8.08 -12.34
C GLU A 93 -4.49 7.16 -11.34
N ASN A 94 -4.56 5.84 -11.61
CA ASN A 94 -5.20 4.89 -10.71
C ASN A 94 -4.26 4.43 -9.57
N LYS A 95 -4.61 4.81 -8.34
CA LYS A 95 -3.90 4.45 -7.10
C LYS A 95 -3.87 2.94 -6.81
N ASN A 96 -4.83 2.18 -7.34
CA ASN A 96 -4.90 0.72 -7.19
C ASN A 96 -4.02 -0.01 -8.20
N CYS A 97 -3.43 0.69 -9.18
CA CYS A 97 -2.50 0.08 -10.13
C CYS A 97 -1.13 -0.20 -9.45
N PRO A 98 -0.67 -1.46 -9.41
CA PRO A 98 0.61 -1.82 -8.81
C PRO A 98 1.81 -1.09 -9.44
N ALA A 99 2.72 -0.59 -8.61
CA ALA A 99 3.92 0.15 -9.03
C ALA A 99 4.86 -0.68 -9.94
N GLU A 100 4.84 -2.01 -9.81
CA GLU A 100 5.63 -2.94 -10.65
C GLU A 100 5.22 -2.89 -12.12
N LEU A 101 3.92 -2.73 -12.40
CA LEU A 101 3.40 -2.69 -13.77
C LEU A 101 3.72 -1.36 -14.45
N LEU A 102 3.87 -0.28 -13.67
CA LEU A 102 4.18 1.04 -14.22
C LEU A 102 5.55 1.11 -14.88
N VAL A 103 6.51 0.27 -14.46
CA VAL A 103 7.84 0.20 -15.06
C VAL A 103 7.76 -0.02 -16.58
N HIS A 104 6.79 -0.82 -17.03
CA HIS A 104 6.59 -1.13 -18.45
C HIS A 104 5.99 0.02 -19.27
N VAL A 105 5.30 0.95 -18.60
CA VAL A 105 4.54 2.02 -19.27
C VAL A 105 5.28 3.36 -19.29
N LEU A 106 6.36 3.51 -18.51
CA LEU A 106 7.13 4.76 -18.38
C LEU A 106 7.52 5.39 -19.71
N ARG A 107 7.94 4.58 -20.69
CA ARG A 107 8.36 5.05 -22.02
C ARG A 107 7.22 5.64 -22.87
N HIS A 108 5.99 5.45 -22.45
CA HIS A 108 4.78 5.90 -23.13
C HIS A 108 3.99 6.94 -22.34
N LEU A 109 4.49 7.36 -21.17
CA LEU A 109 3.84 8.39 -20.37
C LEU A 109 3.97 9.75 -21.01
N SER A 110 2.93 10.56 -20.86
CA SER A 110 3.05 11.99 -21.10
C SER A 110 3.96 12.65 -20.07
N ASP A 111 4.47 13.85 -20.38
CA ASP A 111 5.26 14.63 -19.44
C ASP A 111 4.47 14.93 -18.15
N VAL A 112 3.17 15.23 -18.30
CA VAL A 112 2.26 15.49 -17.18
C VAL A 112 2.13 14.26 -16.28
N ALA A 113 1.85 13.08 -16.86
CA ALA A 113 1.73 11.85 -16.09
C ALA A 113 3.07 11.44 -15.46
N THR A 114 4.19 11.70 -16.13
CA THR A 114 5.53 11.46 -15.56
C THR A 114 5.78 12.34 -14.33
N GLN A 115 5.42 13.63 -14.39
CA GLN A 115 5.52 14.54 -13.26
C GLN A 115 4.62 14.11 -12.10
N THR A 116 3.36 13.75 -12.38
CA THR A 116 2.44 13.21 -11.37
C THR A 116 2.99 11.96 -10.69
N LEU A 117 3.62 11.07 -11.46
CA LEU A 117 4.20 9.84 -10.93
C LEU A 117 5.41 10.10 -10.02
N VAL A 118 6.26 11.08 -10.35
CA VAL A 118 7.41 11.46 -9.51
C VAL A 118 6.96 12.13 -8.21
N GLU A 119 5.89 12.90 -8.25
CA GLU A 119 5.29 13.53 -7.06
C GLU A 119 4.61 12.51 -6.13
N ASP A 120 4.18 11.35 -6.64
CA ASP A 120 3.66 10.24 -5.85
C ASP A 120 4.81 9.50 -5.14
N LEU A 121 5.33 10.15 -4.11
CA LEU A 121 6.43 9.65 -3.30
C LEU A 121 6.13 8.28 -2.69
N ASP A 122 4.87 7.98 -2.41
CA ASP A 122 4.44 6.70 -1.87
C ASP A 122 4.68 5.56 -2.87
N ARG A 123 4.29 5.74 -4.14
CA ARG A 123 4.51 4.71 -5.16
C ARG A 123 5.97 4.57 -5.53
N VAL A 124 6.67 5.71 -5.63
CA VAL A 124 8.10 5.74 -5.96
C VAL A 124 8.92 5.08 -4.85
N SER A 125 8.69 5.42 -3.57
CA SER A 125 9.44 4.84 -2.45
C SER A 125 9.17 3.35 -2.20
N ALA A 126 8.03 2.86 -2.66
CA ALA A 126 7.65 1.45 -2.49
C ALA A 126 8.29 0.53 -3.54
N SER A 127 8.78 1.06 -4.67
CA SER A 127 9.33 0.28 -5.77
C SER A 127 10.68 0.85 -6.25
N PRO A 128 11.81 0.24 -5.84
CA PRO A 128 13.13 0.65 -6.30
C PRO A 128 13.29 0.55 -7.82
N ALA A 129 12.67 -0.45 -8.45
CA ALA A 129 12.70 -0.63 -9.89
C ALA A 129 12.00 0.53 -10.64
N LEU A 130 10.88 1.03 -10.09
CA LEU A 130 10.17 2.17 -10.64
C LEU A 130 10.99 3.44 -10.55
N ALA A 131 11.60 3.71 -9.39
CA ALA A 131 12.46 4.87 -9.21
C ALA A 131 13.70 4.86 -10.11
N ALA A 132 14.36 3.70 -10.24
CA ALA A 132 15.51 3.53 -11.12
C ALA A 132 15.12 3.75 -12.60
N ALA A 133 13.95 3.28 -13.01
CA ALA A 133 13.47 3.48 -14.37
C ALA A 133 13.09 4.94 -14.64
N LEU A 134 12.45 5.63 -13.67
CA LEU A 134 12.12 7.06 -13.75
C LEU A 134 13.37 7.95 -13.88
N GLU A 135 14.48 7.59 -13.26
CA GLU A 135 15.74 8.35 -13.35
C GLU A 135 16.22 8.55 -14.80
N HIS A 136 15.92 7.57 -15.66
CA HIS A 136 16.29 7.59 -17.07
C HIS A 136 15.31 8.38 -17.95
N SER A 137 14.19 8.86 -17.40
CA SER A 137 13.21 9.66 -18.14
C SER A 137 13.79 11.02 -18.54
N PRO A 138 13.59 11.48 -19.79
CA PRO A 138 14.10 12.76 -20.28
C PRO A 138 13.33 13.95 -19.72
N SER A 139 12.10 13.76 -19.26
CA SER A 139 11.19 14.80 -18.78
C SER A 139 11.45 15.25 -17.33
N LEU A 140 12.42 14.64 -16.63
CA LEU A 140 12.75 14.98 -15.25
C LEU A 140 13.91 15.98 -15.17
N THR A 141 13.78 16.93 -14.25
CA THR A 141 14.85 17.87 -13.93
C THR A 141 16.02 17.18 -13.24
N PRO A 142 17.25 17.74 -13.30
CA PRO A 142 18.40 17.20 -12.57
C PRO A 142 18.14 17.04 -11.07
N GLU A 143 17.37 17.97 -10.48
CA GLU A 143 17.01 17.93 -9.06
C GLU A 143 16.05 16.77 -8.75
N GLN A 144 15.05 16.53 -9.60
CA GLN A 144 14.15 15.37 -9.46
C GLN A 144 14.91 14.05 -9.59
N LYS A 145 15.84 13.96 -10.55
CA LYS A 145 16.71 12.77 -10.69
C LYS A 145 17.57 12.56 -9.45
N ASN A 146 18.12 13.62 -8.88
CA ASN A 146 18.88 13.55 -7.63
C ASN A 146 17.99 13.10 -6.46
N GLN A 147 16.75 13.59 -6.35
CA GLN A 147 15.81 13.15 -5.32
C GLN A 147 15.47 11.65 -5.46
N LEU A 148 15.24 11.16 -6.69
CA LEU A 148 15.01 9.73 -6.95
C LEU A 148 16.23 8.87 -6.54
N ARG A 149 17.44 9.36 -6.83
CA ARG A 149 18.70 8.74 -6.38
C ARG A 149 18.85 8.78 -4.86
N GLU A 150 18.43 9.83 -4.18
CA GLU A 150 18.45 9.86 -2.71
C GLU A 150 17.48 8.84 -2.11
N LEU A 151 16.34 8.63 -2.76
CA LEU A 151 15.33 7.66 -2.32
C LEU A 151 15.77 6.20 -2.50
N HIS A 152 16.59 5.87 -3.51
CA HIS A 152 16.88 4.46 -3.86
C HIS A 152 18.33 4.13 -4.21
N GLY A 153 19.19 5.14 -4.35
CA GLY A 153 20.59 4.97 -4.69
C GLY A 153 21.35 4.14 -3.65
N PRO A 154 22.47 3.51 -4.06
CA PRO A 154 23.35 2.83 -3.12
C PRO A 154 23.96 3.92 -2.25
N ALA A 155 23.36 4.12 -1.08
CA ALA A 155 23.90 4.88 0.04
C ALA A 155 24.70 6.15 -0.37
N HIS A 156 24.14 7.34 -0.12
CA HIS A 156 24.92 8.11 0.84
C HIS A 156 24.95 7.22 2.08
N PRO A 157 26.10 6.64 2.45
CA PRO A 157 26.17 6.11 3.78
C PRO A 157 25.85 7.34 4.62
N ILE A 158 24.72 7.32 5.32
CA ILE A 158 24.75 7.90 6.64
C ILE A 158 25.83 7.06 7.28
N ASP A 159 27.07 7.57 7.23
CA ASP A 159 28.28 6.84 7.54
C ASP A 159 28.00 6.15 8.86
N GLU A 160 27.71 4.85 8.80
CA GLU A 160 27.18 4.14 9.96
C GLU A 160 28.29 4.05 11.01
N ALA A 161 29.54 4.10 10.54
CA ALA A 161 30.75 4.32 11.31
C ALA A 161 30.88 5.78 11.78
N ALA A 162 30.69 6.84 10.98
CA ALA A 162 30.69 8.21 11.55
C ALA A 162 29.44 8.58 12.36
N LEU A 163 28.34 7.83 12.26
CA LEU A 163 27.12 8.00 13.05
C LEU A 163 27.21 7.21 14.36
N ALA A 164 27.87 6.05 14.35
CA ALA A 164 28.24 5.29 15.54
C ALA A 164 29.48 5.90 16.24
N ASP A 165 30.47 6.38 15.51
CA ASP A 165 31.65 7.09 16.04
C ASP A 165 31.28 8.50 16.50
N ALA A 166 30.33 9.22 15.88
CA ALA A 166 29.79 10.45 16.48
C ALA A 166 28.86 10.18 17.67
N ALA A 167 28.30 8.97 17.80
CA ALA A 167 27.56 8.53 18.99
C ALA A 167 28.50 8.01 20.10
N ALA A 168 29.68 7.48 19.75
CA ALA A 168 30.70 6.97 20.66
C ALA A 168 31.72 8.05 21.08
N ALA A 169 31.98 9.06 20.24
CA ALA A 169 32.80 10.23 20.53
C ALA A 169 32.03 11.30 21.31
N ALA A 170 31.16 10.85 22.21
CA ALA A 170 30.63 11.71 23.25
C ALA A 170 31.79 12.20 24.14
N GLU A 171 32.04 13.50 24.12
CA GLU A 171 32.22 14.40 25.28
C GLU A 171 32.45 15.85 24.80
N PRO A 172 32.15 16.90 25.59
CA PRO A 172 30.91 17.24 26.25
C PRO A 172 30.54 18.69 25.86
N ASP A 173 29.73 18.90 24.82
CA ASP A 173 29.30 20.26 24.45
C ASP A 173 27.78 20.34 24.36
N ALA A 174 27.17 20.95 25.38
CA ALA A 174 25.72 21.07 25.52
C ALA A 174 25.10 21.98 24.44
N GLU A 175 25.90 22.83 23.80
CA GLU A 175 25.44 23.81 22.80
C GLU A 175 25.23 23.20 21.41
N ARG A 176 25.81 22.03 21.12
CA ARG A 176 25.69 21.34 19.82
C ARG A 176 24.63 20.24 19.77
N ARG A 177 23.87 20.02 20.86
CA ARG A 177 22.76 19.05 20.87
C ARG A 177 21.60 19.56 20.01
N GLN A 178 21.71 19.46 18.69
CA GLN A 178 20.52 19.34 17.87
C GLN A 178 19.83 18.06 18.33
N THR A 179 18.71 18.20 19.03
CA THR A 179 17.89 17.05 19.41
C THR A 179 17.55 16.27 18.13
N LEU A 180 17.37 14.96 18.21
CA LEU A 180 16.98 14.15 17.04
C LEU A 180 15.80 14.77 16.28
N ILE A 181 14.89 15.42 17.02
CA ILE A 181 13.76 16.20 16.50
C ILE A 181 14.22 17.40 15.64
N GLN A 182 15.18 18.21 16.11
CA GLN A 182 15.72 19.34 15.35
C GLN A 182 16.45 18.87 14.08
N ARG A 183 17.14 17.73 14.14
CA ARG A 183 17.82 17.15 12.98
C ARG A 183 16.81 16.63 11.94
N ILE A 184 15.77 15.91 12.38
CA ILE A 184 14.68 15.43 11.52
C ILE A 184 13.93 16.60 10.87
N ALA A 185 13.74 17.72 11.59
CA ALA A 185 13.06 18.89 11.06
C ALA A 185 13.79 19.56 9.88
N LYS A 186 15.12 19.38 9.77
CA LYS A 186 15.92 19.91 8.65
C LYS A 186 16.01 18.94 7.47
N MET A 187 15.58 17.68 7.64
CA MET A 187 15.66 16.67 6.60
C MET A 187 14.55 16.86 5.56
N THR A 188 14.87 16.57 4.30
CA THR A 188 13.85 16.43 3.25
C THR A 188 12.96 15.21 3.54
N VAL A 189 11.80 15.12 2.89
CA VAL A 189 10.93 13.93 3.03
C VAL A 189 11.68 12.66 2.63
N ALA A 190 12.46 12.72 1.54
CA ALA A 190 13.27 11.60 1.06
C ALA A 190 14.31 11.14 2.11
N GLN A 191 15.01 12.10 2.73
CA GLN A 191 15.97 11.81 3.80
C GLN A 191 15.30 11.20 5.03
N ARG A 192 14.08 11.66 5.39
CA ARG A 192 13.29 11.06 6.48
C ARG A 192 12.84 9.64 6.16
N VAL A 193 12.45 9.35 4.91
CA VAL A 193 12.13 7.99 4.45
C VAL A 193 13.35 7.08 4.59
N GLN A 194 14.52 7.51 4.11
CA GLN A 194 15.77 6.75 4.27
C GLN A 194 16.14 6.54 5.74
N TYR A 195 15.98 7.58 6.56
CA TYR A 195 16.27 7.51 7.98
C TYR A 195 15.28 6.62 8.74
N ALA A 196 14.03 6.52 8.30
CA ALA A 196 13.06 5.57 8.83
C ALA A 196 13.45 4.10 8.56
N ILE A 197 13.97 3.82 7.37
CA ILE A 197 14.35 2.46 6.96
C ILE A 197 15.67 2.03 7.61
N LYS A 198 16.69 2.90 7.57
CA LYS A 198 18.07 2.59 7.95
C LYS A 198 18.42 2.99 9.39
N GLY A 199 17.74 3.98 9.95
CA GLY A 199 18.05 4.53 11.27
C GLY A 199 17.79 3.57 12.43
N GLY A 200 18.21 4.00 13.63
CA GLY A 200 18.01 3.26 14.87
C GLY A 200 16.56 3.29 15.38
N SER A 201 16.32 2.62 16.50
CA SER A 201 15.00 2.55 17.15
C SER A 201 14.43 3.92 17.51
N ASP A 202 15.28 4.85 17.98
CA ASP A 202 14.85 6.21 18.35
C ASP A 202 14.40 7.04 17.13
N ALA A 203 15.02 6.82 15.98
CA ALA A 203 14.62 7.43 14.72
C ALA A 203 13.23 6.95 14.32
N ARG A 204 13.01 5.63 14.29
CA ARG A 204 11.69 5.04 14.00
C ARG A 204 10.61 5.49 14.97
N ARG A 205 10.92 5.52 16.27
CA ARG A 205 10.00 6.00 17.31
C ARG A 205 9.61 7.46 17.11
N THR A 206 10.47 8.28 16.52
CA THR A 206 10.17 9.68 16.22
C THR A 206 9.40 9.82 14.91
N LEU A 207 9.88 9.15 13.85
CA LEU A 207 9.34 9.22 12.49
C LEU A 207 7.98 8.53 12.31
N ILE A 208 7.59 7.61 13.20
CA ILE A 208 6.24 7.04 13.16
C ILE A 208 5.14 8.09 13.44
N ARG A 209 5.50 9.21 14.07
CA ARG A 209 4.61 10.38 14.32
C ARG A 209 4.78 11.48 13.28
N ASP A 210 5.47 11.20 12.18
CA ASP A 210 5.73 12.20 11.13
C ASP A 210 4.41 12.70 10.51
N ALA A 211 4.39 13.93 10.01
CA ALA A 211 3.22 14.46 9.30
C ALA A 211 3.01 13.78 7.94
N ASN A 212 4.09 13.27 7.32
CA ASN A 212 4.06 12.64 6.01
C ASN A 212 3.83 11.13 6.13
N LYS A 213 2.77 10.64 5.48
CA LYS A 213 2.34 9.23 5.49
C LYS A 213 3.38 8.29 4.88
N VAL A 214 4.13 8.75 3.88
CA VAL A 214 5.19 7.97 3.23
C VAL A 214 6.28 7.62 4.25
N VAL A 215 6.66 8.59 5.08
CA VAL A 215 7.64 8.38 6.16
C VAL A 215 7.11 7.40 7.20
N GLN A 216 5.85 7.54 7.62
CA GLN A 216 5.21 6.63 8.57
C GLN A 216 5.19 5.18 8.03
N ARG A 217 4.85 5.00 6.75
CA ARG A 217 4.83 3.69 6.09
C ARG A 217 6.24 3.10 5.95
N ALA A 218 7.23 3.93 5.62
CA ALA A 218 8.63 3.51 5.56
C ALA A 218 9.14 2.98 6.91
N VAL A 219 8.71 3.56 8.05
CA VAL A 219 9.02 3.02 9.39
C VAL A 219 8.49 1.59 9.55
N LEU A 220 7.24 1.34 9.13
CA LEU A 220 6.61 0.02 9.24
C LEU A 220 7.19 -1.03 8.27
N GLN A 221 7.88 -0.58 7.21
CA GLN A 221 8.55 -1.43 6.22
C GLN A 221 10.05 -1.65 6.51
N SER A 222 10.59 -1.04 7.56
CA SER A 222 12.00 -1.20 7.92
C SER A 222 12.32 -2.67 8.22
N PRO A 223 13.39 -3.24 7.63
CA PRO A 223 13.81 -4.61 7.93
C PRO A 223 14.38 -4.76 9.35
N ARG A 224 14.70 -3.65 10.03
CA ARG A 224 15.22 -3.60 11.40
C ARG A 224 14.12 -3.41 12.44
N LEU A 225 12.86 -3.43 12.02
CA LEU A 225 11.70 -3.25 12.90
C LEU A 225 11.49 -4.50 13.76
N THR A 226 11.41 -4.30 15.08
CA THR A 226 11.22 -5.38 16.05
C THR A 226 9.77 -5.49 16.52
N ASP A 227 9.37 -6.67 16.98
CA ASP A 227 8.01 -6.89 17.51
C ASP A 227 7.68 -5.97 18.68
N GLN A 228 8.65 -5.70 19.57
CA GLN A 228 8.47 -4.79 20.70
C GLN A 228 8.19 -3.35 20.26
N GLU A 229 8.83 -2.88 19.20
CA GLU A 229 8.54 -1.56 18.63
C GLU A 229 7.13 -1.50 18.06
N VAL A 230 6.68 -2.55 17.37
CA VAL A 230 5.32 -2.64 16.82
C VAL A 230 4.28 -2.65 17.94
N GLU A 231 4.53 -3.39 19.04
CA GLU A 231 3.67 -3.36 20.24
C GLU A 231 3.56 -1.95 20.81
N ALA A 232 4.69 -1.25 20.93
CA ALA A 232 4.71 0.13 21.39
C ALA A 232 3.92 1.05 20.45
N PHE A 233 4.07 0.92 19.13
CA PHE A 233 3.33 1.72 18.15
C PHE A 233 1.83 1.46 18.23
N ALA A 234 1.40 0.20 18.32
CA ALA A 234 -0.01 -0.17 18.46
C ALA A 234 -0.67 0.45 19.71
N ALA A 235 0.09 0.63 20.79
CA ALA A 235 -0.39 1.24 22.04
C ALA A 235 -0.44 2.79 22.00
N MET A 236 0.19 3.44 21.03
CA MET A 236 0.26 4.91 20.97
C MET A 236 -1.04 5.53 20.45
N SER A 237 -1.70 6.34 21.28
CA SER A 237 -2.88 7.13 20.89
C SER A 237 -2.55 8.39 20.09
N SER A 238 -1.26 8.72 19.94
CA SER A 238 -0.78 9.85 19.12
C SER A 238 -0.69 9.52 17.64
N LEU A 239 -0.81 8.25 17.25
CA LEU A 239 -0.72 7.83 15.86
C LEU A 239 -2.05 8.04 15.13
N THR A 240 -1.95 8.22 13.81
CA THR A 240 -3.10 8.31 12.92
C THR A 240 -3.78 6.94 12.75
N ASP A 241 -5.06 6.96 12.41
CA ASP A 241 -5.86 5.77 12.13
C ASP A 241 -5.29 4.94 10.97
N GLU A 242 -4.69 5.59 9.98
CA GLU A 242 -4.01 4.96 8.86
C GLU A 242 -2.81 4.11 9.29
N VAL A 243 -1.97 4.61 10.19
CA VAL A 243 -0.83 3.82 10.73
C VAL A 243 -1.33 2.60 11.48
N LEU A 244 -2.37 2.76 12.32
CA LEU A 244 -2.98 1.66 13.06
C LEU A 244 -3.62 0.63 12.12
N ARG A 245 -4.21 1.08 11.00
CA ARG A 245 -4.76 0.23 9.93
C ARG A 245 -3.65 -0.56 9.23
N LEU A 246 -2.51 0.07 8.91
CA LEU A 246 -1.36 -0.60 8.31
C LEU A 246 -0.79 -1.67 9.25
N ILE A 247 -0.67 -1.38 10.54
CA ILE A 247 -0.20 -2.35 11.54
C ILE A 247 -1.18 -3.55 11.59
N ALA A 248 -2.49 -3.28 11.65
CA ALA A 248 -3.50 -4.34 11.74
C ALA A 248 -3.65 -5.18 10.46
N GLY A 249 -3.39 -4.58 9.29
CA GLY A 249 -3.41 -5.26 8.00
C GLY A 249 -2.23 -6.22 7.79
N ASN A 250 -1.12 -6.00 8.49
CA ASN A 250 0.06 -6.85 8.37
C ASN A 250 -0.15 -8.20 9.10
N ARG A 251 -0.12 -9.29 8.34
CA ARG A 251 -0.30 -10.66 8.87
C ARG A 251 0.78 -11.04 9.89
N ALA A 252 2.00 -10.55 9.75
CA ALA A 252 3.08 -10.83 10.71
C ALA A 252 2.76 -10.23 12.08
N PHE A 253 2.40 -8.94 12.11
CA PHE A 253 2.08 -8.24 13.36
C PHE A 253 0.80 -8.77 14.01
N ARG A 254 -0.20 -9.17 13.21
CA ARG A 254 -1.46 -9.71 13.72
C ARG A 254 -1.33 -11.07 14.40
N LYS A 255 -0.26 -11.84 14.14
CA LYS A 255 0.03 -13.07 14.89
C LYS A 255 0.41 -12.80 16.35
N ASN A 256 0.95 -11.62 16.64
CA ASN A 256 1.28 -11.23 17.99
C ASN A 256 0.01 -10.75 18.73
N TYR A 257 -0.40 -11.54 19.74
CA TYR A 257 -1.58 -11.24 20.54
C TYR A 257 -1.49 -9.88 21.27
N VAL A 258 -0.27 -9.46 21.66
CA VAL A 258 -0.06 -8.20 22.37
C VAL A 258 -0.37 -7.02 21.46
N VAL A 259 0.08 -7.07 20.20
CA VAL A 259 -0.28 -6.08 19.16
C VAL A 259 -1.79 -6.02 18.96
N VAL A 260 -2.45 -7.19 18.82
CA VAL A 260 -3.91 -7.28 18.66
C VAL A 260 -4.64 -6.62 19.84
N ARG A 261 -4.20 -6.93 21.06
CA ARG A 261 -4.77 -6.38 22.28
C ARG A 261 -4.56 -4.86 22.37
N HIS A 262 -3.40 -4.36 21.99
CA HIS A 262 -3.13 -2.91 22.00
C HIS A 262 -3.99 -2.17 20.97
N LEU A 263 -4.07 -2.67 19.74
CA LEU A 263 -4.90 -2.08 18.69
C LEU A 263 -6.37 -2.00 19.09
N ILE A 264 -6.95 -3.06 19.67
CA ILE A 264 -8.35 -3.05 20.10
C ILE A 264 -8.63 -2.03 21.22
N ASN A 265 -7.67 -1.82 22.12
CA ASN A 265 -7.84 -0.92 23.25
C ASN A 265 -7.49 0.55 22.92
N ASN A 266 -6.94 0.81 21.74
CA ASN A 266 -6.53 2.14 21.32
C ASN A 266 -7.73 2.93 20.74
N PRO A 267 -8.06 4.13 21.27
CA PRO A 267 -9.21 4.93 20.84
C PRO A 267 -9.14 5.39 19.37
N LYS A 268 -7.94 5.43 18.78
CA LYS A 268 -7.72 5.88 17.39
C LYS A 268 -7.77 4.74 16.38
N THR A 269 -7.85 3.48 16.83
CA THR A 269 -7.97 2.36 15.90
C THR A 269 -9.36 2.37 15.28
N PRO A 270 -9.48 2.34 13.95
CA PRO A 270 -10.77 2.46 13.30
C PRO A 270 -11.65 1.21 13.57
N LEU A 271 -12.97 1.43 13.55
CA LEU A 271 -13.95 0.43 14.00
C LEU A 271 -13.96 -0.82 13.12
N ASP A 272 -13.79 -0.65 11.81
CA ASP A 272 -13.71 -1.74 10.85
C ASP A 272 -12.60 -2.74 11.20
N VAL A 273 -11.42 -2.23 11.57
CA VAL A 273 -10.29 -3.06 12.00
C VAL A 273 -10.61 -3.78 13.31
N THR A 274 -11.07 -3.04 14.33
CA THR A 274 -11.30 -3.61 15.67
C THR A 274 -12.38 -4.69 15.70
N LEU A 275 -13.45 -4.55 14.91
CA LEU A 275 -14.52 -5.55 14.80
C LEU A 275 -14.01 -6.89 14.27
N HIS A 276 -13.13 -6.88 13.25
CA HIS A 276 -12.52 -8.10 12.71
C HIS A 276 -11.54 -8.78 13.67
N MET A 277 -11.09 -8.08 14.72
CA MET A 277 -10.13 -8.60 15.69
C MET A 277 -10.81 -9.15 16.96
N LEU A 278 -12.08 -8.80 17.24
CA LEU A 278 -12.85 -9.33 18.38
C LEU A 278 -12.80 -10.86 18.52
N PRO A 279 -12.95 -11.67 17.45
CA PRO A 279 -12.91 -13.12 17.57
C PRO A 279 -11.54 -13.65 18.05
N MET A 280 -10.47 -12.87 17.91
CA MET A 280 -9.12 -13.26 18.29
C MET A 280 -8.83 -13.05 19.78
N LEU A 281 -9.70 -12.34 20.51
CA LEU A 281 -9.52 -12.05 21.92
C LEU A 281 -9.78 -13.26 22.82
N ASN A 282 -8.95 -13.36 23.87
CA ASN A 282 -9.17 -14.30 24.96
C ASN A 282 -10.39 -13.89 25.82
N PRO A 283 -11.03 -14.84 26.52
CA PRO A 283 -12.24 -14.56 27.30
C PRO A 283 -12.07 -13.47 28.37
N GLN A 284 -10.89 -13.39 29.00
CA GLN A 284 -10.59 -12.38 30.02
C GLN A 284 -10.52 -10.97 29.42
N ASP A 285 -9.80 -10.80 28.31
CA ASP A 285 -9.66 -9.49 27.67
C ASP A 285 -10.96 -9.06 26.99
N LEU A 286 -11.75 -10.01 26.45
CA LEU A 286 -13.08 -9.74 25.94
C LEU A 286 -14.00 -9.19 27.04
N LYS A 287 -13.96 -9.77 28.25
CA LYS A 287 -14.68 -9.25 29.41
C LYS A 287 -14.22 -7.84 29.78
N ARG A 288 -12.92 -7.58 29.82
CA ARG A 288 -12.37 -6.23 30.09
C ARG A 288 -12.81 -5.19 29.07
N LEU A 289 -12.92 -5.58 27.80
CA LEU A 289 -13.35 -4.70 26.72
C LEU A 289 -14.79 -4.21 26.91
N THR A 290 -15.68 -5.04 27.46
CA THR A 290 -17.08 -4.65 27.74
C THR A 290 -17.24 -3.52 28.74
N THR A 291 -16.22 -3.24 29.56
CA THR A 291 -16.24 -2.15 30.55
C THR A 291 -15.33 -0.99 30.15
N ASN A 292 -14.60 -1.10 29.04
CA ASN A 292 -13.64 -0.10 28.62
C ASN A 292 -14.36 1.10 27.97
N LYS A 293 -14.22 2.29 28.56
CA LYS A 293 -14.79 3.55 28.05
C LYS A 293 -13.93 4.22 26.98
N ASN A 294 -12.68 3.79 26.81
CA ASN A 294 -11.77 4.33 25.80
C ASN A 294 -12.04 3.78 24.39
N VAL A 295 -12.96 2.83 24.24
CA VAL A 295 -13.31 2.23 22.95
C VAL A 295 -14.72 2.59 22.51
N PRO A 296 -15.02 2.60 21.20
CA PRO A 296 -16.35 2.90 20.66
C PRO A 296 -17.46 2.02 21.26
N GLU A 297 -18.65 2.61 21.45
CA GLU A 297 -19.81 1.92 22.05
C GLU A 297 -20.24 0.69 21.24
N THR A 298 -20.15 0.79 19.91
CA THR A 298 -20.42 -0.30 18.97
C THR A 298 -19.51 -1.49 19.21
N LEU A 299 -18.21 -1.25 19.46
CA LEU A 299 -17.23 -2.30 19.76
C LEU A 299 -17.56 -2.97 21.11
N ARG A 300 -17.90 -2.18 22.12
CA ARG A 300 -18.28 -2.66 23.47
C ARG A 300 -19.53 -3.52 23.45
N THR A 301 -20.56 -3.09 22.72
CA THR A 301 -21.82 -3.82 22.57
C THR A 301 -21.61 -5.14 21.82
N THR A 302 -20.78 -5.13 20.77
CA THR A 302 -20.46 -6.34 20.00
C THR A 302 -19.64 -7.33 20.82
N ALA A 303 -18.68 -6.84 21.60
CA ALA A 303 -17.91 -7.66 22.53
C ALA A 303 -18.80 -8.35 23.58
N ALA A 304 -19.79 -7.64 24.14
CA ALA A 304 -20.73 -8.18 25.11
C ALA A 304 -21.63 -9.28 24.49
N LYS A 305 -22.09 -9.09 23.25
CA LYS A 305 -22.84 -10.11 22.49
C LYS A 305 -21.97 -11.36 22.29
N LEU A 306 -20.75 -11.19 21.78
CA LEU A 306 -19.82 -12.30 21.55
C LEU A 306 -19.48 -13.07 22.84
N GLN A 307 -19.34 -12.35 23.96
CA GLN A 307 -19.09 -12.98 25.27
C GLN A 307 -20.26 -13.88 25.70
N ARG A 308 -21.52 -13.44 25.51
CA ARG A 308 -22.71 -14.25 25.81
C ARG A 308 -22.78 -15.50 24.94
N THR A 309 -22.60 -15.35 23.62
CA THR A 309 -22.60 -16.47 22.68
C THR A 309 -21.54 -17.53 23.02
N ARG A 310 -20.32 -17.11 23.40
CA ARG A 310 -19.25 -18.03 23.83
C ARG A 310 -19.55 -18.72 25.16
N ALA A 311 -20.31 -18.07 26.05
CA ALA A 311 -20.71 -18.66 27.33
C ALA A 311 -21.84 -19.70 27.14
N GLU A 312 -22.76 -19.45 26.21
CA GLU A 312 -23.83 -20.38 25.84
C GLU A 312 -23.29 -21.64 25.16
N GLN A 313 -22.31 -21.51 24.25
CA GLN A 313 -21.68 -22.65 23.58
C GLN A 313 -20.83 -23.56 24.49
N LYS A 314 -20.46 -23.07 25.68
CA LYS A 314 -19.70 -23.84 26.67
C LYS A 314 -20.58 -24.58 27.69
N LYS A 315 -21.88 -24.30 27.71
CA LYS A 315 -22.87 -25.02 28.52
C LYS A 315 -23.40 -26.21 27.74
#